data_AF-A0A2K5ULW7-F1
#
_entry.id   AF-A0A2K5ULW7-F1
#
_cell.length_a   1.000
_cell.length_b   1.000
_cell.length_c   1.000
_cell.angle_alpha   90.00
_cell.angle_beta   90.00
_cell.angle_gamma   90.00
#
_symmetry.space_group_name_H-M   'P 1'
#
loop_
_entity.id
_entity.type
_entity.pdbx_description
1 polymer ?
#
loop_
_entity_poly.entity_id
_entity_poly.type
_entity_poly.pdbx_seq_one_letter_code
_entity_poly.pdbx_strand_id
1 'polypeptide(L)'
;MAGNKGRGRAAYTFNIEAVGFSKGEKLPDVVLKPPPLFPDTDYKPVPLKTGEGEEYMLALKQELRETMKRMPYFIETPEERQETAVSFFCSQWSRIPGFKRSSHLGLPKCWNYRPEPSHPAYLSFLI
;
A
#
# COMPACT_ATOMS: atom_id res chain seq x y z
N MET A 1 31.34 2.05 -59.18
CA MET A 1 29.92 1.66 -59.32
C MET A 1 29.43 1.19 -57.96
N ALA A 2 28.71 2.04 -57.23
CA ALA A 2 28.24 1.73 -55.87
C ALA A 2 26.87 1.05 -55.94
N GLY A 3 26.83 -0.26 -55.74
CA GLY A 3 25.61 -1.04 -55.64
C GLY A 3 25.17 -1.17 -54.18
N ASN A 4 24.29 -0.29 -53.71
CA ASN A 4 23.70 -0.40 -52.38
C ASN A 4 22.64 -1.50 -52.38
N LYS A 5 23.01 -2.69 -51.88
CA LYS A 5 22.16 -3.87 -51.77
C LYS A 5 21.22 -3.74 -50.56
N GLY A 6 20.00 -3.29 -50.81
CA GLY A 6 18.96 -3.14 -49.79
C GLY A 6 18.61 -4.48 -49.12
N ARG A 7 18.65 -4.51 -47.78
CA ARG A 7 18.19 -5.65 -46.97
C ARG A 7 16.65 -5.64 -46.95
N GLY A 8 16.04 -6.71 -47.46
CA GLY A 8 14.57 -6.86 -47.49
C GLY A 8 13.95 -6.82 -46.09
N ARG A 9 12.76 -6.23 -45.98
CA ARG A 9 11.95 -6.26 -44.76
C ARG A 9 11.55 -7.71 -44.47
N ALA A 10 11.66 -8.16 -43.22
CA ALA A 10 11.23 -9.50 -42.83
C ALA A 10 9.72 -9.67 -43.05
N ALA A 11 9.32 -10.79 -43.66
CA ALA A 11 7.91 -11.14 -43.85
C ALA A 11 7.35 -11.73 -42.54
N TYR A 12 6.10 -11.40 -42.20
CA TYR A 12 5.39 -11.99 -41.06
C TYR A 12 4.85 -13.38 -41.42
N THR A 13 4.56 -14.22 -40.42
CA THR A 13 3.98 -15.55 -40.61
C THR A 13 2.54 -15.53 -41.11
N PHE A 14 1.84 -14.41 -40.91
CA PHE A 14 0.47 -14.19 -41.37
C PHE A 14 0.43 -13.25 -42.60
N ASN A 15 -0.64 -13.35 -43.39
CA ASN A 15 -0.84 -12.53 -44.58
C ASN A 15 -1.21 -11.09 -44.22
N ILE A 16 -0.33 -10.14 -44.53
CA ILE A 16 -0.52 -8.70 -44.26
C ILE A 16 -1.68 -8.12 -45.09
N GLU A 17 -1.85 -8.58 -46.33
CA GLU A 17 -2.90 -8.12 -47.25
C GLU A 17 -4.31 -8.46 -46.75
N ALA A 18 -4.46 -9.58 -46.02
CA ALA A 18 -5.73 -9.96 -45.39
C ALA A 18 -6.10 -9.06 -44.19
N VAL A 19 -5.11 -8.41 -43.58
CA VAL A 19 -5.32 -7.43 -42.50
C VAL A 19 -5.73 -6.05 -43.07
N GLY A 20 -5.53 -5.83 -44.37
CA GLY A 20 -5.91 -4.60 -45.07
C GLY A 20 -4.76 -3.65 -45.40
N PHE A 21 -3.51 -4.10 -45.28
CA PHE A 21 -2.34 -3.35 -45.77
C PHE A 21 -1.89 -3.93 -47.11
N SER A 22 -1.93 -3.13 -48.17
CA SER A 22 -1.43 -3.56 -49.48
C SER A 22 0.10 -3.57 -49.53
N LYS A 23 0.66 -4.35 -50.46
CA LYS A 23 2.10 -4.53 -50.60
C LYS A 23 2.81 -3.19 -50.86
N GLY A 24 3.59 -2.74 -49.88
CA GLY A 24 4.37 -1.50 -49.96
C GLY A 24 3.69 -0.28 -49.32
N GLU A 25 2.49 -0.43 -48.75
CA GLU A 25 1.85 0.61 -47.95
C GLU A 25 2.60 0.88 -46.65
N LYS A 26 2.37 2.08 -46.10
CA LYS A 26 2.98 2.52 -44.85
C LYS A 26 2.33 1.77 -43.68
N LEU A 27 3.11 0.86 -43.09
CA LEU A 27 2.79 0.24 -41.81
C LEU A 27 2.87 1.27 -40.68
N PRO A 28 2.16 1.05 -39.56
CA PRO A 28 2.23 1.93 -38.40
C PRO A 28 3.67 2.02 -37.87
N ASP A 29 3.99 3.18 -37.31
CA ASP A 29 5.32 3.43 -36.76
C ASP A 29 5.61 2.51 -35.57
N VAL A 30 6.87 2.06 -35.49
CA VAL A 30 7.34 1.24 -34.37
C VAL A 30 7.49 2.13 -33.14
N VAL A 31 6.69 1.86 -32.11
CA VAL A 31 6.75 2.57 -30.84
C VAL A 31 8.09 2.27 -30.15
N LEU A 32 8.94 3.28 -29.99
CA LEU A 32 10.29 3.13 -29.43
C LEU A 32 10.32 3.07 -27.89
N LYS A 33 9.31 3.63 -27.22
CA LYS A 33 9.21 3.71 -25.77
C LYS A 33 7.78 3.42 -25.33
N PRO A 34 7.57 2.74 -24.19
CA PRO A 34 6.23 2.52 -23.67
C PRO A 34 5.55 3.87 -23.37
N PRO A 35 4.22 3.97 -23.57
CA PRO A 35 3.46 5.14 -23.16
C PRO A 35 3.63 5.44 -21.66
N PRO A 36 3.52 6.71 -21.25
CA PRO A 36 3.59 7.08 -19.84
C PRO A 36 2.41 6.45 -19.05
N LEU A 37 2.63 6.21 -17.76
CA LEU A 37 1.60 5.64 -16.87
C LEU A 37 0.36 6.54 -16.74
N PHE A 38 0.56 7.85 -16.83
CA PHE A 38 -0.50 8.85 -16.79
C PHE A 38 -0.42 9.69 -18.07
N PRO A 39 -1.27 9.41 -19.08
CA PRO A 39 -1.35 10.25 -20.27
C PRO A 39 -2.00 11.59 -19.94
N ASP A 40 -1.59 12.64 -20.65
CA ASP A 40 -2.22 13.95 -20.53
C ASP A 40 -3.68 13.87 -21.01
N THR A 41 -4.58 14.51 -20.25
CA THR A 41 -6.00 14.56 -20.55
C THR A 41 -6.35 15.93 -21.13
N ASP A 42 -7.20 15.96 -22.15
CA ASP A 42 -7.59 17.21 -22.82
C ASP A 42 -8.41 18.16 -21.91
N TYR A 43 -9.08 17.61 -20.89
CA TYR A 43 -9.97 18.35 -20.01
C TYR A 43 -9.70 18.07 -18.53
N LYS A 44 -9.85 19.11 -17.71
CA LYS A 44 -9.74 19.03 -16.25
C LYS A 44 -11.11 18.77 -15.62
N PRO A 45 -11.16 18.12 -14.44
CA PRO A 45 -12.42 17.93 -13.72
C PRO A 45 -13.04 19.27 -13.31
N VAL A 46 -14.38 19.28 -13.21
CA VAL A 46 -15.14 20.47 -12.80
C VAL A 46 -14.77 20.87 -11.37
N PRO A 47 -14.49 22.16 -11.09
CA PRO A 47 -14.25 22.62 -9.73
C PRO A 47 -15.40 22.27 -8.79
N LEU A 48 -15.05 21.92 -7.55
CA LEU A 48 -16.06 21.71 -6.52
C LEU A 48 -16.85 23.00 -6.29
N LYS A 49 -18.10 22.81 -5.93
CA LYS A 49 -18.96 23.92 -5.52
C LYS A 49 -18.49 24.43 -4.15
N THR A 50 -18.71 25.71 -3.93
CA THR A 50 -18.34 26.41 -2.70
C THR A 50 -19.57 27.14 -2.16
N GLY A 51 -19.85 26.99 -0.88
CA GLY A 51 -20.92 27.68 -0.18
C GLY A 51 -21.18 27.11 1.21
N GLU A 52 -21.82 27.89 2.08
CA GLU A 52 -22.05 27.54 3.49
C GLU A 52 -22.80 26.21 3.65
N GLY A 53 -23.79 25.94 2.79
CA GLY A 53 -24.56 24.69 2.84
C GLY A 53 -23.74 23.45 2.49
N GLU A 54 -22.77 23.58 1.60
CA GLU A 54 -21.89 22.47 1.19
C GLU A 54 -20.82 22.23 2.25
N GLU A 55 -20.27 23.30 2.82
CA GLU A 55 -19.36 23.24 3.96
C GLU A 55 -20.02 22.58 5.18
N TYR A 56 -21.29 22.92 5.46
CA TYR A 56 -22.08 22.26 6.51
C TYR A 56 -22.22 20.75 6.27
N MET A 57 -22.62 20.35 5.06
CA MET A 57 -22.74 18.92 4.72
C MET A 57 -21.40 18.20 4.80
N LEU A 58 -20.29 18.86 4.42
CA LEU A 58 -18.95 18.31 4.53
C LEU A 58 -18.52 18.10 5.99
N ALA A 59 -18.76 19.10 6.85
CA ALA A 59 -18.51 18.99 8.28
C ALA A 59 -19.35 17.87 8.91
N LEU A 60 -20.65 17.84 8.62
CA LEU A 60 -21.57 16.82 9.13
C LEU A 60 -21.15 15.40 8.72
N LYS A 61 -20.68 15.23 7.50
CA LYS A 61 -20.16 13.94 7.01
C LYS A 61 -18.94 13.47 7.81
N GLN A 62 -18.06 14.39 8.19
CA GLN A 62 -16.88 14.08 9.02
C GLN A 62 -17.31 13.68 10.43
N GLU A 63 -18.18 14.47 11.07
CA GLU A 63 -18.71 14.17 12.40
C GLU A 63 -19.45 12.84 12.47
N LEU A 64 -20.23 12.52 11.43
CA LEU A 64 -20.91 11.23 11.34
C LEU A 64 -19.89 10.09 11.30
N ARG A 65 -18.84 10.20 10.48
CA ARG A 65 -17.78 9.17 10.41
C ARG A 65 -17.09 8.97 11.77
N GLU A 66 -16.85 10.03 12.51
CA GLU A 66 -16.24 9.94 13.84
C GLU A 66 -17.18 9.30 14.85
N THR A 67 -18.44 9.75 14.88
CA THR A 67 -19.48 9.23 15.76
C THR A 67 -19.75 7.76 15.48
N MET A 68 -19.81 7.38 14.20
CA MET A 68 -19.99 5.99 13.77
C MET A 68 -18.83 5.06 14.12
N LYS A 69 -17.62 5.58 14.35
CA LYS A 69 -16.51 4.76 14.85
C LYS A 69 -16.55 4.57 16.37
N ARG A 70 -17.20 5.49 17.09
CA ARG A 70 -17.35 5.44 18.56
C ARG A 70 -18.60 4.69 19.02
N MET A 71 -19.60 4.53 18.15
CA MET A 71 -20.81 3.79 18.49
C MET A 71 -20.51 2.30 18.72
N PRO A 72 -21.27 1.63 19.60
CA PRO A 72 -21.06 0.22 19.91
C PRO A 72 -21.34 -0.73 18.74
N TYR A 73 -21.93 -0.23 17.65
CA TYR A 73 -22.18 -0.99 16.43
C TYR A 73 -20.94 -1.09 15.52
N PHE A 74 -19.85 -0.36 15.82
CA PHE A 74 -18.58 -0.51 15.12
C PHE A 74 -17.83 -1.74 15.65
N ILE A 75 -17.90 -2.85 14.92
CA ILE A 75 -17.20 -4.08 15.29
C ILE A 75 -15.73 -3.92 14.93
N GLU A 76 -14.88 -3.80 15.94
CA GLU A 76 -13.43 -3.82 15.78
C GLU A 76 -12.96 -5.22 15.38
N THR A 77 -12.01 -5.29 14.45
CA THR A 77 -11.32 -6.55 14.16
C THR A 77 -10.50 -6.95 15.39
N PRO A 78 -10.65 -8.17 15.92
CA PRO A 78 -9.85 -8.62 17.05
C PRO A 78 -8.36 -8.60 16.65
N GLU A 79 -7.54 -7.86 17.39
CA GLU A 79 -6.09 -7.99 17.28
C GLU A 79 -5.71 -9.39 17.76
N GLU A 80 -5.15 -10.22 16.88
CA GLU A 80 -4.38 -11.40 17.30
C GLU A 80 -3.13 -10.92 18.02
N ARG A 81 -3.28 -10.61 19.31
CA ARG A 81 -2.15 -10.33 20.17
C ARG A 81 -1.39 -11.62 20.36
N GLN A 82 -0.23 -11.73 19.73
CA GLN A 82 0.86 -12.45 20.38
C GLN A 82 1.08 -11.73 21.71
N GLU A 83 0.51 -12.29 22.78
CA GLU A 83 0.70 -11.84 24.16
C GLU A 83 2.17 -12.05 24.53
N THR A 84 3.02 -11.16 24.03
CA THR A 84 4.34 -10.99 24.62
C THR A 84 4.13 -10.43 26.03
N ALA A 85 4.83 -10.98 27.02
CA ALA A 85 4.68 -10.57 28.42
C ALA A 85 4.79 -9.04 28.63
N VAL A 86 5.50 -8.36 27.72
CA VAL A 86 5.67 -6.90 27.67
C VAL A 86 4.36 -6.18 27.30
N SER A 87 3.59 -6.68 26.33
CA SER A 87 2.32 -6.05 25.90
C SER A 87 1.23 -6.25 26.96
N PHE A 88 1.21 -7.41 27.62
CA PHE A 88 0.32 -7.69 28.75
C PHE A 88 0.60 -6.74 29.93
N PHE A 89 1.89 -6.61 30.32
CA PHE A 89 2.28 -5.76 31.44
C PHE A 89 2.00 -4.26 31.17
N CYS A 90 2.30 -3.75 29.97
CA CYS A 90 1.99 -2.35 29.60
C CYS A 90 0.47 -2.07 29.53
N SER A 91 -0.32 -3.03 29.04
CA SER A 91 -1.78 -2.90 28.96
C SER A 91 -2.44 -2.93 30.34
N GLN A 92 -1.88 -3.70 31.28
CA GLN A 92 -2.38 -3.77 32.65
C GLN A 92 -2.09 -2.48 33.43
N TRP A 93 -0.90 -1.89 33.27
CA TRP A 93 -0.50 -0.65 33.94
C TRP A 93 -1.26 0.59 33.46
N SER A 94 -1.69 0.62 32.20
CA SER A 94 -2.48 1.73 31.64
C SER A 94 -3.94 1.73 32.09
N ARG A 95 -4.43 0.62 32.67
CA ARG A 95 -5.82 0.44 33.09
C ARG A 95 -6.05 0.72 34.58
N ILE A 96 -5.00 0.98 35.37
CA ILE A 96 -5.10 1.26 36.82
C ILE A 96 -5.40 2.75 37.05
N PRO A 97 -6.60 3.13 37.54
CA PRO A 97 -6.92 4.52 37.83
C PRO A 97 -6.10 5.02 39.02
N GLY A 98 -5.33 6.10 38.82
CA GLY A 98 -4.56 6.76 39.88
C GLY A 98 -3.03 6.65 39.79
N PHE A 99 -2.48 5.87 38.85
CA PHE A 99 -1.03 5.77 38.65
C PHE A 99 -0.49 6.99 37.87
N LYS A 100 -0.21 8.09 38.58
CA LYS A 100 0.45 9.27 37.99
C LYS A 100 1.87 8.86 37.55
N ARG A 101 2.16 8.99 36.26
CA ARG A 101 3.53 8.88 35.71
C ARG A 101 4.40 9.96 36.36
N SER A 102 5.11 9.62 37.43
CA SER A 102 6.06 10.55 38.05
C SER A 102 7.25 10.71 37.09
N SER A 103 7.42 11.91 36.58
CA SER A 103 8.50 12.35 35.69
C SER A 103 9.87 12.49 36.40
N HIS A 104 10.11 11.71 37.45
CA HIS A 104 11.32 11.82 38.26
C HIS A 104 12.08 10.49 38.25
N LEU A 105 13.05 10.44 37.35
CA LEU A 105 14.31 9.67 37.41
C LEU A 105 14.22 8.30 38.11
N GLY A 106 13.83 7.30 37.35
CA GLY A 106 13.98 5.89 37.69
C GLY A 106 13.19 5.03 36.73
N LEU A 107 13.83 4.62 35.63
CA LEU A 107 13.31 3.53 34.79
C LEU A 107 12.91 2.36 35.72
N PRO A 108 11.68 1.83 35.64
CA PRO A 108 11.31 0.68 36.46
C PRO A 108 12.28 -0.47 36.15
N LYS A 109 12.76 -1.16 37.19
CA LYS A 109 13.75 -2.26 37.13
C LYS A 109 13.35 -3.42 36.19
N CYS A 110 12.16 -3.41 35.60
CA CYS A 110 11.70 -4.38 34.60
C CYS A 110 12.45 -4.32 33.26
N TRP A 111 13.20 -3.24 32.97
CA TRP A 111 14.01 -3.13 31.75
C TRP A 111 15.32 -3.93 31.78
N ASN A 112 15.71 -4.50 32.93
CA ASN A 112 16.94 -5.28 33.08
C ASN A 112 16.74 -6.80 32.97
N TYR A 113 15.59 -7.26 32.49
CA TYR A 113 15.45 -8.67 32.13
C TYR A 113 16.03 -8.88 30.72
N ARG A 114 17.35 -9.08 30.66
CA ARG A 114 18.03 -9.60 29.47
C ARG A 114 17.65 -11.08 29.38
N PRO A 115 16.92 -11.54 28.34
CA PRO A 115 16.68 -12.96 28.17
C PRO A 115 18.03 -13.64 27.94
N GLU A 116 18.46 -14.51 28.86
CA GLU A 116 19.54 -15.44 28.57
C GLU A 116 19.09 -16.37 27.43
N PRO A 117 19.92 -16.63 26.41
CA PRO A 117 19.58 -17.59 25.37
C PRO A 117 19.53 -18.96 26.03
N SER A 118 18.33 -19.51 26.18
CA SER A 118 18.13 -20.88 26.61
C SER A 118 18.61 -21.83 25.52
N HIS A 119 19.92 -22.10 25.49
CA HIS A 119 20.47 -23.29 24.86
C HIS A 119 20.84 -24.29 25.96
N PRO A 120 20.19 -25.45 25.98
CA PRO A 120 20.88 -26.70 26.19
C PRO A 120 20.92 -27.45 24.85
N ALA A 121 22.13 -27.76 24.40
CA ALA A 121 22.37 -28.88 23.52
C ALA A 121 21.82 -30.18 24.15
N TYR A 122 21.73 -31.23 23.33
CA TYR A 122 21.39 -32.62 23.66
C TYR A 122 19.90 -32.99 23.59
N LEU A 123 19.46 -33.38 22.38
CA LEU A 123 18.86 -34.70 22.13
C LEU A 123 18.83 -34.95 20.62
N SER A 124 19.97 -35.38 20.09
CA SER A 124 20.01 -36.33 18.98
C SER A 124 19.33 -37.64 19.39
N PHE A 125 18.58 -38.26 18.46
CA PHE A 125 18.03 -39.62 18.38
C PHE A 125 16.49 -39.74 18.31
N LEU A 126 16.02 -40.43 17.25
CA LEU A 126 14.68 -40.99 16.93
C LEU A 126 13.64 -39.97 16.41
N ILE A 127 13.08 -40.05 15.19
CA ILE A 127 12.96 -41.04 14.10
C ILE A 127 12.93 -40.26 12.77
#